data_AF-A0A815QMJ1-F1
#
_entry.id   AF-A0A815QMJ1-F1
#
_cell.length_a   1.000
_cell.length_b   1.000
_cell.length_c   1.000
_cell.angle_alpha   90.00
_cell.angle_beta   90.00
_cell.angle_gamma   90.00
#
_symmetry.space_group_name_H-M   'P 1'
#
loop_
_entity.id
_entity.type
_entity.pdbx_description
1 polymer ?
#
loop_
_entity_poly.entity_id
_entity_poly.type
_entity_poly.pdbx_seq_one_letter_code
_entity_poly.pdbx_strand_id
1 'polypeptide(L)'
;WTTHDYDLHTIPTLQVVANPLLARQFSPIYKQIFASLKQLNAEYARYAVWFPYPKLAVAELDPPSGLFQCGNVGEDFSINLSCEQSGGVISKVDFASYGTSSGACGEMQQGKCHAANSSEIVQRVCIGQKTCSVPATSDLFGDPCKGTAKRLLIQIQCNPPQNNTYYNFTYLDTMLEDFLDATDGHSRIISFSTQPNWLFKQDTPHIYPDNASLADWGYPVGTVLVDDTMQALGDYYGRLFAWYTRGGFIDEYGRKHTSNYEYNWDYTEIFNEVESEHHMSVEFYTRAYDAVIQGIRRHTNNYDMKYVGMALGGHNEFDWYRYFLNHSNHAPDIPLDMISYHFYALANSRTDPKDWEIFFSQLDTFTFEVEQIEEIRKILSPETRTTIDELGVILPDDNTPGAPQFPMIYWNAAAALYAYAWARISRQGIDVVGHSQLVGYPELSDLQLQPQYPSVALLNWTTGQGTAEYWTSKLLIETTDIDNDQAVVTQTTDVSGENIFSQGFIGKNGHRWVLIINKRYANVDVFLPGSTGGRMQIINEASGFGPATEVTLTLSRITLSPFAVAVVHMPPDDMK
;
A
#
# COMPACT_ATOMS: atom_id res chain seq x y z
N TRP A 1 38.71 -3.38 -1.40
CA TRP A 1 38.85 -2.28 -0.44
C TRP A 1 39.37 -0.98 -1.07
N THR A 2 40.43 -0.97 -1.89
CA THR A 2 41.00 0.30 -2.41
C THR A 2 40.32 0.87 -3.65
N THR A 3 39.48 0.09 -4.33
CA THR A 3 38.82 0.49 -5.58
C THR A 3 37.36 0.78 -5.29
N HIS A 4 36.98 2.05 -5.42
CA HIS A 4 35.59 2.53 -5.34
C HIS A 4 34.75 1.97 -6.50
N ASP A 5 33.48 1.71 -6.23
CA ASP A 5 32.49 1.28 -7.23
C ASP A 5 31.34 2.29 -7.36
N TYR A 6 30.63 2.57 -6.27
CA TYR A 6 29.58 3.60 -6.21
C TYR A 6 29.38 4.07 -4.75
N ASP A 7 28.78 5.26 -4.59
CA ASP A 7 28.38 5.78 -3.28
C ASP A 7 26.98 5.24 -2.93
N LEU A 8 26.78 4.76 -1.69
CA LEU A 8 25.52 4.17 -1.28
C LEU A 8 24.50 5.24 -0.89
N HIS A 9 23.47 5.41 -1.72
CA HIS A 9 22.37 6.35 -1.49
C HIS A 9 21.01 5.68 -1.27
N THR A 10 20.90 4.38 -1.54
CA THR A 10 19.63 3.66 -1.60
C THR A 10 19.14 3.23 -0.22
N ILE A 11 18.00 3.76 0.17
CA ILE A 11 17.38 3.50 1.47
C ILE A 11 16.51 2.24 1.39
N PRO A 12 16.77 1.20 2.21
CA PRO A 12 15.86 0.08 2.38
C PRO A 12 14.65 0.50 3.23
N THR A 13 13.44 0.21 2.77
CA THR A 13 12.19 0.55 3.46
C THR A 13 11.09 -0.48 3.18
N LEU A 14 9.85 -0.13 3.51
CA LEU A 14 8.67 -0.94 3.25
C LEU A 14 7.40 -0.12 3.03
N GLN A 15 6.37 -0.83 2.63
CA GLN A 15 5.02 -0.36 2.53
C GLN A 15 4.10 -0.97 3.59
N VAL A 16 3.09 -0.21 4.01
CA VAL A 16 2.03 -0.57 4.93
C VAL A 16 0.71 -0.38 4.21
N VAL A 17 0.10 -1.49 3.77
CA VAL A 17 -1.16 -1.47 3.02
C VAL A 17 -2.35 -1.51 3.97
N ALA A 18 -3.28 -0.57 3.81
CA ALA A 18 -4.53 -0.56 4.56
C ALA A 18 -5.31 -1.86 4.33
N ASN A 19 -5.46 -2.65 5.39
CA ASN A 19 -6.24 -3.88 5.39
C ASN A 19 -6.84 -4.13 6.79
N PRO A 20 -7.79 -5.07 6.92
CA PRO A 20 -8.43 -5.38 8.20
C PRO A 20 -7.47 -5.73 9.35
N LEU A 21 -6.28 -6.32 9.10
CA LEU A 21 -5.32 -6.61 10.16
C LEU A 21 -4.59 -5.37 10.70
N LEU A 22 -4.66 -4.22 10.02
CA LEU A 22 -4.19 -2.95 10.58
C LEU A 22 -5.25 -2.23 11.42
N ALA A 23 -6.53 -2.51 11.18
CA ALA A 23 -7.62 -1.80 11.81
C ALA A 23 -7.84 -2.23 13.27
N ARG A 24 -7.95 -1.25 14.19
CA ARG A 24 -8.23 -1.47 15.63
C ARG A 24 -9.50 -2.29 15.88
N GLN A 25 -10.45 -2.24 14.96
CA GLN A 25 -11.78 -2.83 15.03
C GLN A 25 -11.78 -4.34 14.72
N PHE A 26 -10.85 -4.80 13.88
CA PHE A 26 -10.85 -6.18 13.36
C PHE A 26 -9.63 -6.98 13.80
N SER A 27 -8.50 -6.32 14.04
CA SER A 27 -7.23 -6.97 14.28
C SER A 27 -6.96 -7.25 15.76
N PRO A 28 -6.65 -8.50 16.14
CA PRO A 28 -6.17 -8.80 17.49
C PRO A 28 -4.70 -8.37 17.71
N ILE A 29 -3.97 -8.03 16.64
CA ILE A 29 -2.51 -7.81 16.68
C ILE A 29 -2.06 -6.42 16.18
N TYR A 30 -2.96 -5.49 15.88
CA TYR A 30 -2.60 -4.16 15.34
C TYR A 30 -1.51 -3.45 16.18
N LYS A 31 -1.60 -3.52 17.52
CA LYS A 31 -0.60 -2.92 18.41
C LYS A 31 0.79 -3.49 18.20
N GLN A 32 0.89 -4.81 18.01
CA GLN A 32 2.18 -5.46 17.77
C GLN A 32 2.70 -5.13 16.37
N ILE A 33 1.82 -5.03 15.37
CA ILE A 33 2.19 -4.62 14.01
C ILE A 33 2.85 -3.24 14.01
N PHE A 34 2.19 -2.24 14.60
CA PHE A 34 2.74 -0.88 14.66
C PHE A 34 3.94 -0.75 15.61
N ALA A 35 4.02 -1.58 16.66
CA ALA A 35 5.22 -1.68 17.48
C ALA A 35 6.43 -2.23 16.69
N SER A 36 6.20 -3.24 15.84
CA SER A 36 7.22 -3.77 14.93
C SER A 36 7.62 -2.74 13.87
N LEU A 37 6.67 -2.00 13.27
CA LEU A 37 6.97 -0.89 12.36
C LEU A 37 7.88 0.15 13.02
N LYS A 38 7.52 0.59 14.23
CA LYS A 38 8.33 1.54 15.01
C LYS A 38 9.72 1.01 15.34
N GLN A 39 9.83 -0.28 15.67
CA GLN A 39 11.11 -0.92 15.95
C GLN A 39 11.99 -1.02 14.71
N LEU A 40 11.41 -1.12 13.52
CA LEU A 40 12.15 -1.22 12.27
C LEU A 40 12.86 0.10 11.92
N ASN A 41 12.31 1.24 12.36
CA ASN A 41 12.96 2.55 12.27
C ASN A 41 13.37 2.90 10.82
N ALA A 42 12.46 2.65 9.89
CA ALA A 42 12.68 2.86 8.46
C ALA A 42 12.32 4.29 8.04
N GLU A 43 13.18 4.90 7.23
CA GLU A 43 12.86 6.13 6.49
C GLU A 43 12.01 5.79 5.27
N TYR A 44 11.20 6.74 4.80
CA TYR A 44 10.34 6.63 3.61
C TYR A 44 9.34 5.47 3.64
N ALA A 45 8.91 5.02 4.82
CA ALA A 45 7.85 4.03 4.90
C ALA A 45 6.61 4.54 4.13
N ARG A 46 6.09 3.73 3.21
CA ARG A 46 4.92 4.06 2.39
C ARG A 46 3.65 3.58 3.08
N TYR A 47 2.67 4.44 3.31
CA TYR A 47 1.33 4.04 3.71
C TYR A 47 0.41 4.05 2.48
N ALA A 48 -0.16 2.90 2.13
CA ALA A 48 -0.95 2.74 0.91
C ALA A 48 -2.39 2.34 1.24
N VAL A 49 -3.33 3.20 0.86
CA VAL A 49 -4.76 3.01 1.08
C VAL A 49 -5.41 2.43 -0.17
N TRP A 50 -5.41 1.09 -0.25
CA TRP A 50 -5.67 0.34 -1.48
C TRP A 50 -7.13 -0.11 -1.69
N PHE A 51 -7.52 -0.28 -2.96
CA PHE A 51 -8.92 -0.40 -3.38
C PHE A 51 -9.70 -1.62 -2.87
N PRO A 52 -9.11 -2.79 -2.55
CA PRO A 52 -9.90 -3.96 -2.20
C PRO A 52 -10.75 -3.75 -0.96
N TYR A 53 -10.42 -2.79 -0.08
CA TYR A 53 -11.23 -2.48 1.09
C TYR A 53 -11.82 -1.07 1.00
N PRO A 54 -12.86 -0.84 0.18
CA PRO A 54 -13.34 0.51 -0.12
C PRO A 54 -13.80 1.29 1.12
N LYS A 55 -14.35 0.60 2.13
CA LYS A 55 -14.74 1.23 3.42
C LYS A 55 -13.55 1.61 4.32
N LEU A 56 -12.38 1.00 4.08
CA LEU A 56 -11.11 1.34 4.72
C LEU A 56 -10.33 2.33 3.86
N ALA A 57 -10.74 2.55 2.60
CA ALA A 57 -9.93 3.25 1.63
C ALA A 57 -10.47 4.60 1.14
N VAL A 58 -11.79 4.74 1.08
CA VAL A 58 -12.44 5.90 0.47
C VAL A 58 -13.26 6.62 1.51
N ALA A 59 -12.95 7.90 1.74
CA ALA A 59 -13.63 8.71 2.73
C ALA A 59 -15.06 9.07 2.30
N GLU A 60 -15.30 9.28 1.01
CA GLU A 60 -16.61 9.68 0.48
C GLU A 60 -17.08 8.67 -0.58
N LEU A 61 -17.64 7.55 -0.13
CA LEU A 61 -18.08 6.47 -1.02
C LEU A 61 -19.35 6.80 -1.82
N ASP A 62 -20.18 7.71 -1.30
CA ASP A 62 -21.39 8.19 -1.97
C ASP A 62 -21.15 9.59 -2.55
N PRO A 63 -21.69 9.89 -3.75
CA PRO A 63 -21.55 11.22 -4.34
C PRO A 63 -22.24 12.28 -3.48
N PRO A 64 -21.71 13.51 -3.46
CA PRO A 64 -22.45 14.63 -2.92
C PRO A 64 -23.76 14.85 -3.67
N SER A 65 -24.89 14.78 -2.96
CA SER A 65 -26.19 14.66 -3.60
C SER A 65 -27.00 15.95 -3.63
N GLY A 66 -26.62 16.98 -2.86
CA GLY A 66 -27.24 18.31 -2.90
C GLY A 66 -28.73 18.41 -2.51
N LEU A 67 -29.51 17.32 -2.47
CA LEU A 67 -30.98 17.39 -2.37
C LEU A 67 -31.63 16.26 -1.56
N PHE A 68 -31.00 15.09 -1.51
CA PHE A 68 -31.54 13.88 -0.88
C PHE A 68 -30.52 13.26 0.05
N GLN A 69 -30.97 12.54 1.08
CA GLN A 69 -30.11 11.74 1.97
C GLN A 69 -30.31 10.26 1.68
N CYS A 70 -29.23 9.50 1.70
CA CYS A 70 -29.27 8.08 1.41
C CYS A 70 -28.76 7.23 2.56
N GLY A 71 -29.20 5.97 2.57
CA GLY A 71 -28.63 4.91 3.39
C GLY A 71 -28.54 3.63 2.58
N ASN A 72 -27.45 2.90 2.75
CA ASN A 72 -27.19 1.62 2.13
C ASN A 72 -26.52 0.71 3.17
N VAL A 73 -27.22 -0.32 3.62
CA VAL A 73 -26.69 -1.30 4.57
C VAL A 73 -27.17 -2.70 4.26
N GLY A 74 -26.35 -3.68 4.62
CA GLY A 74 -26.63 -5.10 4.44
C GLY A 74 -27.68 -5.60 5.41
N GLU A 75 -28.15 -6.83 5.17
CA GLU A 75 -28.99 -7.56 6.12
C GLU A 75 -28.35 -7.56 7.51
N ASP A 76 -29.20 -7.39 8.54
CA ASP A 76 -28.86 -7.31 9.96
C ASP A 76 -28.14 -6.02 10.43
N PHE A 77 -27.91 -5.05 9.54
CA PHE A 77 -27.45 -3.71 9.90
C PHE A 77 -28.61 -2.71 9.99
N SER A 78 -28.34 -1.46 10.40
CA SER A 78 -29.36 -0.39 10.48
C SER A 78 -28.91 0.86 9.75
N ILE A 79 -29.81 1.45 8.96
CA ILE A 79 -29.63 2.78 8.36
C ILE A 79 -30.00 3.85 9.36
N ASN A 80 -29.14 4.85 9.53
CA ASN A 80 -29.43 6.07 10.29
C ASN A 80 -29.53 7.26 9.33
N LEU A 81 -30.69 7.90 9.26
CA LEU A 81 -30.95 9.10 8.46
C LEU A 81 -31.20 10.30 9.38
N SER A 82 -30.82 11.50 8.93
CA SER A 82 -30.94 12.74 9.68
C SER A 82 -31.11 13.95 8.77
N CYS A 83 -32.23 14.65 8.96
CA CYS A 83 -32.52 15.98 8.43
C CYS A 83 -32.32 17.07 9.51
N GLU A 84 -31.61 16.79 10.59
CA GLU A 84 -31.43 17.79 11.67
C GLU A 84 -30.58 18.99 11.26
N GLN A 85 -29.71 18.80 10.27
CA GLN A 85 -28.67 19.78 9.94
C GLN A 85 -29.23 21.10 9.41
N SER A 86 -30.35 21.08 8.68
CA SER A 86 -31.07 22.31 8.30
C SER A 86 -32.28 22.61 9.20
N GLY A 87 -32.34 22.02 10.40
CA GLY A 87 -33.46 22.15 11.32
C GLY A 87 -34.78 21.55 10.80
N GLY A 88 -34.69 20.72 9.75
CA GLY A 88 -35.82 20.17 9.02
C GLY A 88 -36.29 18.82 9.54
N VAL A 89 -37.23 18.24 8.79
CA VAL A 89 -37.72 16.88 8.99
C VAL A 89 -37.65 16.12 7.67
N ILE A 90 -37.64 14.79 7.77
CA ILE A 90 -37.78 13.91 6.62
C ILE A 90 -39.18 14.13 6.03
N SER A 91 -39.26 14.71 4.85
CA SER A 91 -40.53 15.07 4.21
C SER A 91 -41.01 14.04 3.20
N LYS A 92 -40.09 13.26 2.63
CA LYS A 92 -40.40 12.31 1.56
C LYS A 92 -39.42 11.14 1.58
N VAL A 93 -39.92 9.96 1.24
CA VAL A 93 -39.11 8.80 0.86
C VAL A 93 -39.23 8.65 -0.64
N ASP A 94 -38.15 8.90 -1.37
CA ASP A 94 -38.09 8.78 -2.83
C ASP A 94 -37.90 7.33 -3.27
N PHE A 95 -37.12 6.58 -2.49
CA PHE A 95 -36.81 5.18 -2.76
C PHE A 95 -36.63 4.42 -1.45
N ALA A 96 -37.12 3.19 -1.40
CA ALA A 96 -36.78 2.24 -0.35
C ALA A 96 -36.89 0.82 -0.91
N SER A 97 -35.86 0.01 -0.73
CA SER A 97 -35.87 -1.39 -1.16
C SER A 97 -35.05 -2.26 -0.21
N TYR A 98 -35.71 -3.22 0.43
CA TYR A 98 -35.07 -4.35 1.09
C TYR A 98 -35.03 -5.55 0.14
N GLY A 99 -33.84 -5.98 -0.27
CA GLY A 99 -33.67 -7.02 -1.28
C GLY A 99 -32.32 -6.95 -1.97
N THR A 100 -32.30 -7.08 -3.30
CA THR A 100 -31.08 -7.03 -4.13
C THR A 100 -30.97 -5.74 -4.95
N SER A 101 -31.51 -4.62 -4.44
CA SER A 101 -31.38 -3.30 -5.07
C SER A 101 -29.93 -2.89 -5.27
N SER A 102 -29.67 -2.07 -6.27
CA SER A 102 -28.36 -1.55 -6.65
C SER A 102 -28.40 -0.03 -6.77
N GLY A 103 -27.27 0.58 -7.11
CA GLY A 103 -27.22 2.03 -7.34
C GLY A 103 -26.44 2.78 -6.26
N ALA A 104 -26.17 4.05 -6.55
CA ALA A 104 -25.61 5.02 -5.60
C ALA A 104 -26.68 6.04 -5.21
N CYS A 105 -26.39 6.87 -4.21
CA CYS A 105 -27.29 7.93 -3.80
C CYS A 105 -27.72 8.83 -4.99
N GLY A 106 -29.02 8.95 -5.25
CA GLY A 106 -29.58 9.68 -6.41
C GLY A 106 -29.94 8.81 -7.61
N GLU A 107 -29.30 7.64 -7.76
CA GLU A 107 -29.49 6.72 -8.89
C GLU A 107 -29.77 5.29 -8.42
N MET A 108 -30.53 5.16 -7.33
CA MET A 108 -30.91 3.86 -6.78
C MET A 108 -31.87 3.11 -7.69
N GLN A 109 -31.61 1.81 -7.89
CA GLN A 109 -32.38 0.92 -8.73
C GLN A 109 -32.92 -0.27 -7.94
N GLN A 110 -34.20 -0.58 -8.15
CA GLN A 110 -34.82 -1.74 -7.54
C GLN A 110 -34.26 -3.03 -8.16
N GLY A 111 -33.89 -3.99 -7.31
CA GLY A 111 -33.40 -5.30 -7.73
C GLY A 111 -34.52 -6.26 -8.10
N LYS A 112 -34.12 -7.43 -8.64
CA LYS A 112 -35.06 -8.54 -8.93
C LYS A 112 -35.71 -9.09 -7.66
N CYS A 113 -35.02 -9.05 -6.54
CA CYS A 113 -35.57 -9.34 -5.21
C CYS A 113 -35.86 -8.02 -4.50
N HIS A 114 -37.10 -7.84 -4.04
CA HIS A 114 -37.55 -6.63 -3.37
C HIS A 114 -38.76 -6.94 -2.48
N ALA A 115 -38.71 -6.53 -1.21
CA ALA A 115 -39.87 -6.58 -0.32
C ALA A 115 -40.83 -5.43 -0.66
N ALA A 116 -42.03 -5.76 -1.16
CA ALA A 116 -43.01 -4.79 -1.68
C ALA A 116 -43.49 -3.74 -0.65
N ASN A 117 -43.34 -4.01 0.65
CA ASN A 117 -43.68 -3.11 1.76
C ASN A 117 -42.52 -2.17 2.16
N SER A 118 -41.36 -2.22 1.49
CA SER A 118 -40.16 -1.45 1.87
C SER A 118 -40.46 0.04 2.03
N SER A 119 -41.06 0.66 1.01
CA SER A 119 -41.41 2.08 1.04
C SER A 119 -42.43 2.43 2.12
N GLU A 120 -43.46 1.60 2.31
CA GLU A 120 -44.49 1.86 3.34
C GLU A 120 -43.88 1.84 4.75
N ILE A 121 -43.03 0.85 5.04
CA ILE A 121 -42.36 0.73 6.34
C ILE A 121 -41.46 1.94 6.59
N VAL A 122 -40.62 2.29 5.62
CA VAL A 122 -39.68 3.41 5.76
C VAL A 122 -40.43 4.74 5.90
N GLN A 123 -41.48 4.96 5.12
CA GLN A 123 -42.32 6.15 5.25
C GLN A 123 -42.91 6.28 6.65
N ARG A 124 -43.46 5.18 7.19
CA ARG A 124 -44.05 5.16 8.54
C ARG A 124 -43.04 5.45 9.63
N VAL A 125 -41.80 4.97 9.49
CA VAL A 125 -40.73 5.15 10.49
C VAL A 125 -40.10 6.54 10.38
N CYS A 126 -39.90 7.06 9.17
CA CYS A 126 -39.06 8.22 8.95
C CYS A 126 -39.81 9.54 8.70
N ILE A 127 -40.96 9.54 8.01
CA ILE A 127 -41.62 10.81 7.65
C ILE A 127 -42.02 11.61 8.90
N GLY A 128 -41.72 12.91 8.87
CA GLY A 128 -41.97 13.86 9.96
C GLY A 128 -40.96 13.79 11.10
N GLN A 129 -40.06 12.81 11.09
CA GLN A 129 -38.98 12.73 12.06
C GLN A 129 -37.80 13.58 11.62
N LYS A 130 -37.04 14.07 12.60
CA LYS A 130 -35.76 14.73 12.35
C LYS A 130 -34.65 13.73 12.03
N THR A 131 -34.67 12.60 12.74
CA THR A 131 -33.78 11.45 12.55
C THR A 131 -34.61 10.17 12.52
N CYS A 132 -34.19 9.15 11.76
CA CYS A 132 -34.78 7.82 11.86
C CYS A 132 -33.71 6.72 11.74
N SER A 133 -33.96 5.60 12.42
CA SER A 133 -33.15 4.39 12.33
C SER A 133 -34.02 3.25 11.79
N VAL A 134 -33.60 2.60 10.72
CA VAL A 134 -34.33 1.50 10.07
C VAL A 134 -33.46 0.24 10.03
N PRO A 135 -33.80 -0.81 10.81
CA PRO A 135 -33.11 -2.10 10.75
C PRO A 135 -33.40 -2.84 9.44
N ALA A 136 -32.36 -3.28 8.74
CA ALA A 136 -32.43 -4.08 7.52
C ALA A 136 -32.62 -5.56 7.85
N THR A 137 -33.78 -5.94 8.39
CA THR A 137 -34.03 -7.31 8.84
C THR A 137 -35.23 -7.94 8.15
N SER A 138 -35.14 -9.26 7.96
CA SER A 138 -36.26 -10.07 7.46
C SER A 138 -37.44 -10.12 8.45
N ASP A 139 -37.22 -9.82 9.73
CA ASP A 139 -38.29 -9.64 10.71
C ASP A 139 -39.13 -8.38 10.45
N LEU A 140 -38.50 -7.29 10.00
CA LEU A 140 -39.18 -6.03 9.72
C LEU A 140 -39.85 -6.04 8.35
N PHE A 141 -39.14 -6.49 7.31
CA PHE A 141 -39.58 -6.40 5.92
C PHE A 141 -40.19 -7.71 5.37
N GLY A 142 -39.98 -8.84 6.04
CA GLY A 142 -40.16 -10.18 5.47
C GLY A 142 -38.93 -10.64 4.69
N ASP A 143 -38.92 -11.91 4.26
CA ASP A 143 -37.85 -12.47 3.42
C ASP A 143 -38.29 -12.58 1.94
N PRO A 144 -38.00 -11.57 1.10
CA PRO A 144 -38.39 -11.56 -0.30
C PRO A 144 -37.61 -12.57 -1.17
N CYS A 145 -36.47 -13.11 -0.70
CA CYS A 145 -35.66 -14.07 -1.45
C CYS A 145 -34.79 -14.94 -0.52
N LYS A 146 -35.37 -16.04 -0.03
CA LYS A 146 -34.70 -17.02 0.83
C LYS A 146 -33.36 -17.48 0.26
N GLY A 147 -32.33 -17.47 1.10
CA GLY A 147 -30.98 -17.90 0.74
C GLY A 147 -30.21 -16.90 -0.13
N THR A 148 -30.78 -15.72 -0.42
CA THR A 148 -30.09 -14.61 -1.08
C THR A 148 -29.78 -13.53 -0.05
N ALA A 149 -28.54 -13.04 -0.02
CA ALA A 149 -28.16 -11.91 0.81
C ALA A 149 -28.96 -10.67 0.40
N LYS A 150 -29.53 -9.98 1.39
CA LYS A 150 -30.37 -8.79 1.18
C LYS A 150 -29.66 -7.57 1.74
N ARG A 151 -30.13 -6.40 1.32
CA ARG A 151 -29.72 -5.10 1.84
C ARG A 151 -30.88 -4.14 1.75
N LEU A 152 -30.82 -3.09 2.55
CA LEU A 152 -31.76 -2.00 2.55
C LEU A 152 -31.09 -0.78 1.90
N LEU A 153 -31.68 -0.28 0.82
CA LEU A 153 -31.35 1.02 0.25
C LEU A 153 -32.51 1.97 0.50
N ILE A 154 -32.22 3.18 0.99
CA ILE A 154 -33.21 4.24 1.24
C ILE A 154 -32.70 5.55 0.64
N GLN A 155 -33.57 6.28 -0.04
CA GLN A 155 -33.38 7.68 -0.42
C GLN A 155 -34.54 8.52 0.12
N ILE A 156 -34.22 9.60 0.82
CA ILE A 156 -35.18 10.53 1.39
C ILE A 156 -34.92 11.98 0.95
N GLN A 157 -35.95 12.82 1.06
CA GLN A 157 -35.81 14.27 0.99
C GLN A 157 -36.14 14.88 2.35
N CYS A 158 -35.43 15.94 2.68
CA CYS A 158 -35.67 16.77 3.85
C CYS A 158 -36.50 18.00 3.48
N ASN A 159 -37.24 18.54 4.46
CA ASN A 159 -37.83 19.87 4.37
C ASN A 159 -37.42 20.71 5.59
N PRO A 160 -36.67 21.82 5.39
CA PRO A 160 -36.12 22.28 4.11
C PRO A 160 -35.11 21.28 3.48
N PRO A 161 -34.94 21.28 2.14
CA PRO A 161 -33.94 20.46 1.45
C PRO A 161 -32.53 20.71 2.00
N GLN A 162 -31.68 19.69 1.92
CA GLN A 162 -30.31 19.73 2.47
C GLN A 162 -29.32 19.27 1.42
N ASN A 163 -28.26 20.06 1.27
CA ASN A 163 -27.12 19.65 0.47
C ASN A 163 -26.23 18.72 1.31
N ASN A 164 -26.24 17.43 0.96
CA ASN A 164 -25.55 16.41 1.73
C ASN A 164 -24.24 16.00 1.04
N THR A 165 -23.22 15.81 1.87
CA THR A 165 -21.94 15.14 1.59
C THR A 165 -21.78 13.96 2.55
N TYR A 166 -20.99 12.95 2.19
CA TYR A 166 -21.02 11.63 2.85
C TYR A 166 -19.63 11.15 3.29
N TYR A 167 -18.87 12.04 3.90
CA TYR A 167 -17.55 11.71 4.45
C TYR A 167 -17.65 10.79 5.68
N ASN A 168 -16.91 9.68 5.64
CA ASN A 168 -16.75 8.73 6.74
C ASN A 168 -15.27 8.33 6.88
N PHE A 169 -14.65 8.83 7.94
CA PHE A 169 -13.24 8.56 8.24
C PHE A 169 -13.03 7.48 9.31
N THR A 170 -14.10 6.82 9.78
CA THR A 170 -14.09 5.93 10.96
C THR A 170 -12.97 4.89 10.95
N TYR A 171 -12.65 4.31 9.79
CA TYR A 171 -11.60 3.30 9.66
C TYR A 171 -10.26 3.91 9.25
N LEU A 172 -10.28 4.83 8.28
CA LEU A 172 -9.10 5.54 7.77
C LEU A 172 -8.31 6.24 8.89
N ASP A 173 -9.00 6.99 9.75
CA ASP A 173 -8.38 7.82 10.78
C ASP A 173 -7.49 7.01 11.71
N THR A 174 -7.99 5.89 12.24
CA THR A 174 -7.27 5.11 13.25
C THR A 174 -6.05 4.40 12.70
N MET A 175 -6.11 3.90 11.46
CA MET A 175 -4.98 3.21 10.84
C MET A 175 -3.89 4.21 10.43
N LEU A 176 -4.29 5.35 9.87
CA LEU A 176 -3.33 6.41 9.54
C LEU A 176 -2.69 6.95 10.82
N GLU A 177 -3.46 7.27 11.87
CA GLU A 177 -2.92 7.69 13.17
C GLU A 177 -1.87 6.72 13.71
N ASP A 178 -2.18 5.41 13.77
CA ASP A 178 -1.24 4.41 14.25
C ASP A 178 0.03 4.31 13.38
N PHE A 179 -0.10 4.47 12.06
CA PHE A 179 1.03 4.54 11.13
C PHE A 179 1.89 5.79 11.38
N LEU A 180 1.27 6.97 11.53
CA LEU A 180 1.97 8.21 11.74
C LEU A 180 2.72 8.18 13.10
N ASP A 181 2.11 7.65 14.15
CA ASP A 181 2.74 7.50 15.47
C ASP A 181 3.92 6.50 15.46
N ALA A 182 3.81 5.44 14.66
CA ALA A 182 4.86 4.44 14.52
C ALA A 182 6.06 4.96 13.71
N THR A 183 5.83 5.94 12.84
CA THR A 183 6.84 6.54 11.95
C THR A 183 7.22 7.97 12.35
N ASP A 184 6.87 8.40 13.57
CA ASP A 184 7.17 9.74 14.06
C ASP A 184 8.69 10.00 14.05
N GLY A 185 9.08 11.17 13.55
CA GLY A 185 10.48 11.56 13.37
C GLY A 185 11.16 11.04 12.11
N HIS A 186 10.47 10.31 11.24
CA HIS A 186 10.99 9.79 9.97
C HIS A 186 10.31 10.43 8.76
N SER A 187 11.02 10.46 7.63
CA SER A 187 10.42 10.77 6.34
C SER A 187 9.41 9.70 5.97
N ARG A 188 8.29 10.05 5.35
CA ARG A 188 7.22 9.10 5.00
C ARG A 188 6.51 9.43 3.70
N ILE A 189 5.94 8.42 3.06
CA ILE A 189 5.17 8.54 1.82
C ILE A 189 3.72 8.15 2.12
N ILE A 190 2.78 9.08 2.00
CA ILE A 190 1.34 8.80 2.20
C ILE A 190 0.63 8.71 0.85
N SER A 191 0.07 7.54 0.55
CA SER A 191 -0.69 7.26 -0.66
C SER A 191 -2.15 6.96 -0.33
N PHE A 192 -3.03 7.89 -0.68
CA PHE A 192 -4.46 7.63 -0.78
C PHE A 192 -4.75 7.20 -2.22
N SER A 193 -4.49 5.93 -2.55
CA SER A 193 -4.46 5.51 -3.95
C SER A 193 -5.85 5.32 -4.56
N THR A 194 -6.85 5.01 -3.73
CA THR A 194 -8.20 4.67 -4.21
C THR A 194 -9.09 5.90 -4.38
N GLN A 195 -9.56 6.14 -5.61
CA GLN A 195 -10.53 7.20 -5.90
C GLN A 195 -11.97 6.74 -5.63
N PRO A 196 -12.88 7.65 -5.21
CA PRO A 196 -14.30 7.36 -5.22
C PRO A 196 -14.83 7.03 -6.62
N ASN A 197 -15.53 5.90 -6.77
CA ASN A 197 -16.12 5.49 -8.05
C ASN A 197 -17.07 6.52 -8.66
N TRP A 198 -17.77 7.32 -7.85
CA TRP A 198 -18.70 8.34 -8.36
C TRP A 198 -18.01 9.47 -9.14
N LEU A 199 -16.68 9.59 -9.05
CA LEU A 199 -15.90 10.47 -9.92
C LEU A 199 -15.85 9.97 -11.37
N PHE A 200 -16.19 8.71 -11.62
CA PHE A 200 -16.17 8.08 -12.95
C PHE A 200 -17.58 7.89 -13.51
N LYS A 201 -17.69 8.04 -14.83
CA LYS A 201 -18.90 7.72 -15.60
C LYS A 201 -19.14 6.21 -15.49
N GLN A 202 -20.33 5.85 -15.04
CA GLN A 202 -20.76 4.46 -14.86
C GLN A 202 -22.12 4.25 -15.53
N ASP A 203 -22.28 3.13 -16.24
CA ASP A 203 -23.59 2.75 -16.81
C ASP A 203 -24.57 2.29 -15.71
N THR A 204 -24.03 1.64 -14.69
CA THR A 204 -24.74 1.21 -13.48
C THR A 204 -23.86 1.45 -12.27
N PRO A 205 -24.37 1.99 -11.14
CA PRO A 205 -23.50 2.26 -10.01
C PRO A 205 -22.95 0.96 -9.39
N HIS A 206 -21.65 0.99 -9.09
CA HIS A 206 -20.95 -0.13 -8.47
C HIS A 206 -21.35 -0.35 -7.02
N ILE A 207 -21.31 -1.62 -6.60
CA ILE A 207 -21.74 -2.06 -5.29
C ILE A 207 -20.57 -2.77 -4.62
N TYR A 208 -20.23 -2.29 -3.44
CA TYR A 208 -19.23 -2.89 -2.56
C TYR A 208 -19.89 -3.55 -1.33
N PRO A 209 -19.20 -4.47 -0.64
CA PRO A 209 -19.71 -5.16 0.55
C PRO A 209 -20.08 -4.25 1.71
N ASP A 210 -21.07 -4.68 2.50
CA ASP A 210 -21.48 -3.95 3.71
C ASP A 210 -20.53 -4.13 4.88
N ASN A 211 -19.93 -5.32 5.00
CA ASN A 211 -18.89 -5.54 5.98
C ASN A 211 -17.58 -4.90 5.49
N ALA A 212 -17.03 -3.98 6.27
CA ALA A 212 -15.80 -3.26 5.95
C ALA A 212 -14.56 -4.17 5.90
N SER A 213 -14.60 -5.36 6.48
CA SER A 213 -13.49 -6.32 6.42
C SER A 213 -13.48 -7.19 5.16
N LEU A 214 -14.52 -7.12 4.31
CA LEU A 214 -14.59 -7.92 3.10
C LEU A 214 -14.00 -7.17 1.91
N ALA A 215 -13.23 -7.89 1.11
CA ALA A 215 -12.61 -7.35 -0.08
C ALA A 215 -13.60 -7.21 -1.24
N ASP A 216 -13.41 -6.18 -2.07
CA ASP A 216 -14.05 -5.93 -3.34
C ASP A 216 -12.98 -5.75 -4.43
N TRP A 217 -12.56 -6.87 -5.00
CA TRP A 217 -11.56 -6.89 -6.08
C TRP A 217 -12.04 -6.25 -7.38
N GLY A 218 -13.36 -5.97 -7.51
CA GLY A 218 -13.95 -5.30 -8.64
C GLY A 218 -14.21 -3.81 -8.41
N TYR A 219 -13.70 -3.23 -7.32
CA TYR A 219 -13.99 -1.84 -6.96
C TYR A 219 -13.63 -0.82 -8.05
N PRO A 220 -12.45 -0.85 -8.70
CA PRO A 220 -12.07 0.16 -9.68
C PRO A 220 -12.93 0.06 -10.95
N VAL A 221 -14.01 0.84 -11.02
CA VAL A 221 -14.95 0.84 -12.14
C VAL A 221 -14.95 2.15 -12.92
N GLY A 222 -15.16 2.04 -14.22
CA GLY A 222 -15.15 3.19 -15.14
C GLY A 222 -13.74 3.66 -15.48
N THR A 223 -13.59 4.27 -16.66
CA THR A 223 -12.30 4.72 -17.20
C THR A 223 -12.32 6.19 -17.64
N VAL A 224 -13.45 6.86 -17.46
CA VAL A 224 -13.67 8.25 -17.86
C VAL A 224 -14.31 9.00 -16.71
N LEU A 225 -13.75 10.15 -16.33
CA LEU A 225 -14.32 10.98 -15.26
C LEU A 225 -15.66 11.60 -15.66
N VAL A 226 -16.51 11.86 -14.67
CA VAL A 226 -17.73 12.65 -14.83
C VAL A 226 -17.41 14.11 -15.15
N ASP A 227 -16.32 14.62 -14.57
CA ASP A 227 -15.80 15.97 -14.77
C ASP A 227 -14.48 15.92 -15.56
N ASP A 228 -14.54 16.27 -16.83
CA ASP A 228 -13.39 16.27 -17.73
C ASP A 228 -12.35 17.35 -17.37
N THR A 229 -12.69 18.34 -16.53
CA THR A 229 -11.73 19.33 -16.00
C THR A 229 -10.88 18.78 -14.86
N MET A 230 -11.27 17.63 -14.28
CA MET A 230 -10.66 16.99 -13.11
C MET A 230 -10.67 17.84 -11.84
N GLN A 231 -11.47 18.91 -11.80
CA GLN A 231 -11.58 19.76 -10.62
C GLN A 231 -12.20 18.98 -9.46
N ALA A 232 -13.25 18.19 -9.70
CA ALA A 232 -13.88 17.36 -8.68
C ALA A 232 -12.91 16.34 -8.06
N LEU A 233 -12.04 15.73 -8.88
CA LEU A 233 -10.98 14.83 -8.43
C LEU A 233 -10.00 15.57 -7.51
N GLY A 234 -9.49 16.71 -7.97
CA GLY A 234 -8.56 17.52 -7.18
C GLY A 234 -9.19 18.02 -5.86
N ASP A 235 -10.43 18.48 -5.90
CA ASP A 235 -11.11 18.98 -4.71
C ASP A 235 -11.41 17.87 -3.68
N TYR A 236 -11.76 16.66 -4.12
CA TYR A 236 -11.89 15.50 -3.22
C TYR A 236 -10.58 15.24 -2.46
N TYR A 237 -9.45 15.09 -3.18
CA TYR A 237 -8.16 14.86 -2.54
C TYR A 237 -7.71 16.04 -1.71
N GLY A 238 -7.94 17.28 -2.15
CA GLY A 238 -7.63 18.47 -1.36
C GLY A 238 -8.36 18.49 -0.02
N ARG A 239 -9.64 18.13 0.01
CA ARG A 239 -10.44 18.03 1.25
C ARG A 239 -9.98 16.87 2.14
N LEU A 240 -9.68 15.72 1.55
CA LEU A 240 -9.10 14.57 2.25
C LEU A 240 -7.78 14.93 2.95
N PHE A 241 -6.91 15.67 2.28
CA PHE A 241 -5.65 16.14 2.88
C PHE A 241 -5.87 17.23 3.93
N ALA A 242 -6.80 18.16 3.70
CA ALA A 242 -7.15 19.20 4.68
C ALA A 242 -7.75 18.60 5.97
N TRP A 243 -8.48 17.47 5.87
CA TRP A 243 -8.94 16.72 7.04
C TRP A 243 -7.78 16.35 7.97
N TYR A 244 -6.65 15.89 7.45
CA TYR A 244 -5.50 15.48 8.27
C TYR A 244 -4.52 16.60 8.60
N THR A 245 -4.37 17.59 7.72
CA THR A 245 -3.31 18.61 7.83
C THR A 245 -3.80 19.98 8.31
N ARG A 246 -5.11 20.24 8.29
CA ARG A 246 -5.72 21.57 8.57
C ARG A 246 -6.84 21.54 9.60
N GLY A 247 -7.04 20.44 10.30
CA GLY A 247 -8.14 20.29 11.26
C GLY A 247 -9.52 20.20 10.62
N GLY A 248 -9.60 19.87 9.32
CA GLY A 248 -10.85 19.79 8.57
C GLY A 248 -10.89 20.65 7.31
N PHE A 249 -12.07 20.74 6.71
CA PHE A 249 -12.27 21.42 5.42
C PHE A 249 -13.68 22.01 5.31
N ILE A 250 -13.89 22.78 4.24
CA ILE A 250 -15.21 23.24 3.80
C ILE A 250 -15.55 22.49 2.52
N ASP A 251 -16.71 21.83 2.47
CA ASP A 251 -17.16 21.11 1.28
C ASP A 251 -17.72 22.06 0.21
N GLU A 252 -18.09 21.51 -0.95
CA GLU A 252 -18.59 22.26 -2.12
C GLU A 252 -19.92 22.99 -1.86
N TYR A 253 -20.60 22.68 -0.75
CA TYR A 253 -21.82 23.35 -0.33
C TYR A 253 -21.58 24.35 0.80
N GLY A 254 -20.32 24.64 1.13
CA GLY A 254 -19.96 25.61 2.16
C GLY A 254 -20.06 25.05 3.59
N ARG A 255 -20.24 23.74 3.76
CA ARG A 255 -20.34 23.12 5.07
C ARG A 255 -18.96 22.79 5.61
N LYS A 256 -18.74 23.17 6.88
CA LYS A 256 -17.53 22.87 7.62
C LYS A 256 -17.56 21.45 8.17
N HIS A 257 -16.52 20.69 7.89
CA HIS A 257 -16.19 19.41 8.51
C HIS A 257 -14.93 19.62 9.35
N THR A 258 -14.91 19.10 10.57
CA THR A 258 -13.81 19.34 11.53
C THR A 258 -13.21 18.03 11.99
N SER A 259 -11.88 17.98 12.01
CA SER A 259 -11.10 16.94 12.67
C SER A 259 -10.28 17.57 13.80
N ASN A 260 -9.59 16.75 14.59
CA ASN A 260 -8.62 17.21 15.59
C ASN A 260 -7.17 17.04 15.11
N TYR A 261 -6.95 16.87 13.79
CA TYR A 261 -5.65 16.53 13.22
C TYR A 261 -4.95 17.75 12.62
N GLU A 262 -3.64 17.84 12.86
CA GLU A 262 -2.74 18.84 12.27
C GLU A 262 -1.42 18.16 11.89
N TYR A 263 -1.51 17.03 11.19
CA TYR A 263 -0.34 16.28 10.76
C TYR A 263 0.43 17.00 9.66
N ASN A 264 1.72 16.68 9.57
CA ASN A 264 2.57 17.03 8.44
C ASN A 264 3.35 15.79 8.00
N TRP A 265 3.68 15.72 6.72
CA TRP A 265 4.52 14.68 6.14
C TRP A 265 5.16 15.17 4.84
N ASP A 266 6.22 14.48 4.42
CA ASP A 266 7.10 14.95 3.36
C ASP A 266 6.57 14.63 1.96
N TYR A 267 6.14 13.38 1.75
CA TYR A 267 5.77 12.87 0.44
C TYR A 267 4.34 12.35 0.41
N THR A 268 3.68 12.58 -0.72
CA THR A 268 2.46 11.90 -1.08
C THR A 268 2.58 11.27 -2.45
N GLU A 269 2.19 10.02 -2.55
CA GLU A 269 2.10 9.36 -3.84
C GLU A 269 0.70 9.45 -4.42
N ILE A 270 0.64 9.71 -5.72
CA ILE A 270 -0.61 9.86 -6.44
C ILE A 270 -0.94 8.56 -7.17
N PHE A 271 -1.79 7.77 -6.52
CA PHE A 271 -2.39 6.53 -7.01
C PHE A 271 -1.43 5.33 -6.99
N ASN A 272 -1.93 4.18 -7.42
CA ASN A 272 -1.26 2.88 -7.40
C ASN A 272 -1.59 2.13 -8.69
N GLU A 273 -0.61 1.48 -9.33
CA GLU A 273 -0.77 0.67 -10.56
C GLU A 273 -1.68 1.35 -11.60
N VAL A 274 -1.38 2.61 -11.92
CA VAL A 274 -2.29 3.51 -12.66
C VAL A 274 -2.63 3.02 -14.07
N GLU A 275 -1.77 2.18 -14.65
CA GLU A 275 -2.00 1.53 -15.94
C GLU A 275 -3.03 0.39 -15.87
N SER A 276 -3.25 -0.16 -14.67
CA SER A 276 -4.17 -1.26 -14.38
C SER A 276 -5.45 -0.75 -13.70
N GLU A 277 -5.31 -0.01 -12.60
CA GLU A 277 -6.42 0.56 -11.85
C GLU A 277 -7.13 1.64 -12.68
N HIS A 278 -8.41 1.43 -12.98
CA HIS A 278 -9.18 2.23 -13.96
C HIS A 278 -8.60 2.28 -15.39
N HIS A 279 -7.59 1.46 -15.71
CA HIS A 279 -6.95 1.35 -17.02
C HIS A 279 -6.59 2.73 -17.63
N MET A 280 -5.93 3.58 -16.85
CA MET A 280 -5.62 4.94 -17.30
C MET A 280 -4.61 4.91 -18.44
N SER A 281 -4.71 5.86 -19.38
CA SER A 281 -3.58 6.18 -20.26
C SER A 281 -2.61 7.11 -19.54
N VAL A 282 -1.36 7.16 -19.99
CA VAL A 282 -0.37 8.07 -19.40
C VAL A 282 -0.80 9.54 -19.48
N GLU A 283 -1.47 9.95 -20.56
CA GLU A 283 -1.97 11.32 -20.71
C GLU A 283 -3.10 11.64 -19.74
N PHE A 284 -4.00 10.67 -19.51
CA PHE A 284 -5.05 10.81 -18.51
C PHE A 284 -4.45 10.88 -17.11
N TYR A 285 -3.53 9.97 -16.78
CA TYR A 285 -2.88 9.95 -15.46
C TYR A 285 -2.08 11.23 -15.20
N THR A 286 -1.31 11.72 -16.17
CA THR A 286 -0.54 12.97 -16.07
C THR A 286 -1.44 14.15 -15.69
N ARG A 287 -2.62 14.25 -16.33
CA ARG A 287 -3.60 15.30 -16.00
C ARG A 287 -4.23 15.09 -14.62
N ALA A 288 -4.47 13.84 -14.23
CA ALA A 288 -5.02 13.51 -12.92
C ALA A 288 -4.02 13.84 -11.79
N TYR A 289 -2.75 13.52 -11.98
CA TYR A 289 -1.63 13.87 -11.12
C TYR A 289 -1.60 15.39 -10.86
N ASP A 290 -1.62 16.19 -11.94
CA ASP A 290 -1.64 17.65 -11.84
C ASP A 290 -2.87 18.16 -11.08
N ALA A 291 -4.05 17.62 -11.38
CA ALA A 291 -5.31 18.03 -10.78
C ALA A 291 -5.34 17.75 -9.26
N VAL A 292 -4.82 16.60 -8.83
CA VAL A 292 -4.71 16.25 -7.41
C VAL A 292 -3.77 17.20 -6.67
N ILE A 293 -2.59 17.49 -7.22
CA ILE A 293 -1.63 18.42 -6.60
C ILE A 293 -2.23 19.83 -6.49
N GLN A 294 -2.87 20.31 -7.55
CA GLN A 294 -3.55 21.61 -7.52
C GLN A 294 -4.68 21.64 -6.49
N GLY A 295 -5.43 20.55 -6.37
CA GLY A 295 -6.46 20.37 -5.34
C GLY A 295 -5.90 20.43 -3.92
N ILE A 296 -4.84 19.67 -3.64
CA ILE A 296 -4.13 19.69 -2.36
C ILE A 296 -3.67 21.12 -2.03
N ARG A 297 -3.02 21.81 -2.98
CA ARG A 297 -2.58 23.20 -2.79
C ARG A 297 -3.75 24.15 -2.51
N ARG A 298 -4.86 24.03 -3.26
CA ARG A 298 -6.07 24.88 -3.05
C ARG A 298 -6.66 24.73 -1.65
N HIS A 299 -6.73 23.50 -1.13
CA HIS A 299 -7.43 23.22 0.14
C HIS A 299 -6.53 23.26 1.38
N THR A 300 -5.22 23.06 1.21
CA THR A 300 -4.27 23.00 2.34
C THR A 300 -3.31 24.17 2.40
N ASN A 301 -3.11 24.89 1.29
CA ASN A 301 -2.04 25.87 1.11
C ASN A 301 -0.63 25.28 1.37
N ASN A 302 -0.47 23.97 1.16
CA ASN A 302 0.81 23.28 1.28
C ASN A 302 1.50 23.23 -0.09
N TYR A 303 2.61 23.98 -0.22
CA TYR A 303 3.47 24.00 -1.40
C TYR A 303 4.81 23.31 -1.17
N ASP A 304 5.08 22.88 0.07
CA ASP A 304 6.31 22.20 0.47
C ASP A 304 6.17 20.66 0.37
N MET A 305 4.93 20.15 0.31
CA MET A 305 4.62 18.74 0.06
C MET A 305 5.26 18.28 -1.24
N LYS A 306 5.94 17.14 -1.19
CA LYS A 306 6.54 16.49 -2.36
C LYS A 306 5.66 15.37 -2.87
N TYR A 307 5.82 15.02 -4.14
CA TYR A 307 4.93 14.09 -4.80
C TYR A 307 5.67 12.94 -5.49
N VAL A 308 5.15 11.73 -5.28
CA VAL A 308 5.58 10.52 -5.99
C VAL A 308 4.52 10.18 -7.04
N GLY A 309 4.96 9.79 -8.24
CA GLY A 309 4.06 9.49 -9.36
C GLY A 309 4.27 8.11 -9.99
N MET A 310 3.22 7.71 -10.70
CA MET A 310 3.03 6.48 -11.49
C MET A 310 2.73 5.22 -10.68
N ALA A 311 3.63 4.76 -9.80
CA ALA A 311 3.49 3.47 -9.10
C ALA A 311 3.14 2.32 -10.06
N LEU A 312 3.87 2.21 -11.18
CA LEU A 312 3.55 1.24 -12.24
C LEU A 312 3.78 -0.20 -11.76
N GLY A 313 2.80 -1.07 -11.94
CA GLY A 313 2.91 -2.52 -11.73
C GLY A 313 3.42 -3.28 -12.96
N GLY A 314 3.21 -2.70 -14.15
CA GLY A 314 3.64 -3.23 -15.44
C GLY A 314 5.14 -3.09 -15.71
N HIS A 315 5.65 -3.93 -16.61
CA HIS A 315 7.05 -3.97 -17.01
C HIS A 315 7.26 -3.53 -18.46
N ASN A 316 8.38 -2.84 -18.72
CA ASN A 316 8.78 -2.28 -20.00
C ASN A 316 7.84 -1.19 -20.53
N GLU A 317 7.18 -0.46 -19.62
CA GLU A 317 6.27 0.65 -19.88
C GLU A 317 7.01 1.95 -20.29
N PHE A 318 8.03 1.87 -21.15
CA PHE A 318 8.95 2.98 -21.43
C PHE A 318 8.28 4.25 -21.97
N ASP A 319 7.12 4.13 -22.60
CA ASP A 319 6.36 5.29 -23.08
C ASP A 319 5.70 6.06 -21.93
N TRP A 320 5.35 5.39 -20.83
CA TRP A 320 4.90 6.06 -19.61
C TRP A 320 5.97 6.98 -19.05
N TYR A 321 7.18 6.46 -18.84
CA TYR A 321 8.31 7.22 -18.33
C TYR A 321 8.65 8.39 -19.25
N ARG A 322 8.70 8.18 -20.57
CA ARG A 322 9.00 9.26 -21.53
C ARG A 322 7.96 10.37 -21.53
N TYR A 323 6.68 10.03 -21.38
CA TYR A 323 5.61 11.02 -21.39
C TYR A 323 5.53 11.74 -20.04
N PHE A 324 5.48 11.01 -18.94
CA PHE A 324 5.31 11.59 -17.60
C PHE A 324 6.52 12.43 -17.19
N LEU A 325 7.75 11.96 -17.39
CA LEU A 325 8.96 12.72 -16.99
C LEU A 325 9.21 13.96 -17.86
N ASN A 326 8.48 14.14 -18.96
CA ASN A 326 8.59 15.36 -19.74
C ASN A 326 7.73 16.47 -19.12
N HIS A 327 8.40 17.41 -18.44
CA HIS A 327 7.79 18.61 -17.83
C HIS A 327 6.82 19.37 -18.73
N SER A 328 6.98 19.34 -20.06
CA SER A 328 6.05 20.02 -20.97
C SER A 328 4.64 19.42 -21.02
N ASN A 329 4.48 18.19 -20.53
CA ASN A 329 3.20 17.48 -20.49
C ASN A 329 2.40 17.77 -19.21
N HIS A 330 3.02 18.45 -18.24
CA HIS A 330 2.41 18.85 -16.99
C HIS A 330 1.94 20.31 -17.02
N ALA A 331 0.98 20.64 -16.17
CA ALA A 331 0.61 22.01 -15.87
C ALA A 331 1.81 22.77 -15.26
N PRO A 332 1.87 24.11 -15.40
CA PRO A 332 2.94 24.91 -14.82
C PRO A 332 3.07 24.70 -13.31
N ASP A 333 4.31 24.71 -12.81
CA ASP A 333 4.68 24.61 -11.39
C ASP A 333 4.26 23.29 -10.70
N ILE A 334 3.93 22.24 -11.46
CA ILE A 334 3.78 20.89 -10.93
C ILE A 334 5.17 20.26 -10.76
N PRO A 335 5.54 19.85 -9.53
CA PRO A 335 6.83 19.21 -9.29
C PRO A 335 6.79 17.74 -9.70
N LEU A 336 7.96 17.22 -10.08
CA LEU A 336 8.20 15.79 -10.32
C LEU A 336 9.26 15.33 -9.33
N ASP A 337 8.92 15.25 -8.05
CA ASP A 337 9.91 15.00 -6.98
C ASP A 337 10.45 13.56 -7.01
N MET A 338 9.58 12.59 -7.32
CA MET A 338 9.94 11.18 -7.39
C MET A 338 9.00 10.40 -8.31
N ILE A 339 9.50 9.35 -8.95
CA ILE A 339 8.69 8.33 -9.63
C ILE A 339 8.80 6.97 -8.95
N SER A 340 7.78 6.15 -9.09
CA SER A 340 7.69 4.81 -8.51
C SER A 340 7.25 3.74 -9.52
N TYR A 341 7.71 2.51 -9.29
CA TYR A 341 7.32 1.31 -10.03
C TYR A 341 7.67 0.04 -9.26
N HIS A 342 7.01 -1.06 -9.60
CA HIS A 342 6.98 -2.27 -8.79
C HIS A 342 7.90 -3.37 -9.36
N PHE A 343 8.21 -4.36 -8.52
CA PHE A 343 8.79 -5.62 -8.94
C PHE A 343 8.29 -6.77 -8.08
N TYR A 344 7.69 -7.77 -8.73
CA TYR A 344 7.29 -9.01 -8.09
C TYR A 344 7.93 -10.21 -8.78
N ALA A 345 8.77 -10.94 -8.05
CA ALA A 345 9.21 -12.24 -8.52
C ALA A 345 8.08 -13.27 -8.40
N LEU A 346 7.98 -14.15 -9.40
CA LEU A 346 6.97 -15.20 -9.45
C LEU A 346 7.61 -16.58 -9.27
N ALA A 347 6.83 -17.54 -8.76
CA ALA A 347 7.21 -18.95 -8.65
C ALA A 347 6.27 -19.83 -9.47
N ASN A 348 6.75 -20.99 -9.93
CA ASN A 348 5.89 -22.06 -10.42
C ASN A 348 5.28 -22.87 -9.27
N SER A 349 5.98 -22.95 -8.14
CA SER A 349 5.58 -23.73 -6.97
C SER A 349 5.47 -22.88 -5.72
N ARG A 350 4.33 -23.01 -5.03
CA ARG A 350 4.10 -22.44 -3.71
C ARG A 350 4.87 -23.16 -2.60
N THR A 351 5.30 -24.40 -2.80
CA THR A 351 5.79 -25.27 -1.71
C THR A 351 7.12 -25.96 -1.96
N ASP A 352 7.72 -25.80 -3.15
CA ASP A 352 9.03 -26.35 -3.49
C ASP A 352 10.14 -25.29 -3.35
N PRO A 353 11.00 -25.35 -2.31
CA PRO A 353 12.06 -24.38 -2.13
C PRO A 353 13.08 -24.34 -3.26
N LYS A 354 13.19 -25.41 -4.07
CA LYS A 354 14.12 -25.42 -5.20
C LYS A 354 13.68 -24.48 -6.32
N ASP A 355 12.37 -24.32 -6.50
CA ASP A 355 11.80 -23.44 -7.55
C ASP A 355 12.13 -21.96 -7.29
N TRP A 356 12.26 -21.56 -6.02
CA TRP A 356 12.49 -20.16 -5.61
C TRP A 356 13.89 -19.61 -5.94
N GLU A 357 14.82 -20.45 -6.39
CA GLU A 357 16.08 -19.97 -6.97
C GLU A 357 15.85 -19.13 -8.25
N ILE A 358 14.68 -19.27 -8.90
CA ILE A 358 14.30 -18.49 -10.09
C ILE A 358 14.10 -17.00 -9.80
N PHE A 359 13.88 -16.61 -8.55
CA PHE A 359 13.66 -15.21 -8.18
C PHE A 359 14.85 -14.33 -8.59
N PHE A 360 16.05 -14.86 -8.45
CA PHE A 360 17.28 -14.12 -8.70
C PHE A 360 17.50 -13.83 -10.19
N SER A 361 17.14 -14.76 -11.09
CA SER A 361 17.27 -14.54 -12.54
C SER A 361 16.17 -13.61 -13.09
N GLN A 362 14.98 -13.62 -12.48
CA GLN A 362 13.94 -12.63 -12.78
C GLN A 362 14.41 -11.22 -12.41
N LEU A 363 14.99 -11.06 -11.21
CA LEU A 363 15.56 -9.77 -10.82
C LEU A 363 16.73 -9.37 -11.73
N ASP A 364 17.62 -10.29 -12.11
CA ASP A 364 18.69 -9.99 -13.08
C ASP A 364 18.13 -9.44 -14.39
N THR A 365 17.00 -9.96 -14.86
CA THR A 365 16.31 -9.44 -16.05
C THR A 365 15.75 -8.03 -15.79
N PHE A 366 15.11 -7.83 -14.65
CA PHE A 366 14.55 -6.53 -14.25
C PHE A 366 15.61 -5.44 -14.10
N THR A 367 16.85 -5.77 -13.71
CA THR A 367 17.92 -4.76 -13.62
C THR A 367 18.21 -4.06 -14.96
N PHE A 368 17.97 -4.71 -16.11
CA PHE A 368 18.09 -4.05 -17.42
C PHE A 368 16.97 -3.04 -17.67
N GLU A 369 15.77 -3.33 -17.17
CA GLU A 369 14.64 -2.40 -17.25
C GLU A 369 14.92 -1.16 -16.40
N VAL A 370 15.40 -1.34 -15.17
CA VAL A 370 15.81 -0.24 -14.28
C VAL A 370 16.85 0.67 -14.93
N GLU A 371 17.85 0.10 -15.61
CA GLU A 371 18.85 0.88 -16.36
C GLU A 371 18.21 1.78 -17.42
N GLN A 372 17.26 1.25 -18.19
CA GLN A 372 16.58 2.01 -19.24
C GLN A 372 15.66 3.09 -18.66
N ILE A 373 14.96 2.81 -17.57
CA ILE A 373 14.14 3.81 -16.85
C ILE A 373 15.03 4.95 -16.36
N GLU A 374 16.14 4.63 -15.70
CA GLU A 374 17.07 5.63 -15.18
C GLU A 374 17.75 6.45 -16.28
N GLU A 375 18.02 5.87 -17.45
CA GLU A 375 18.49 6.62 -18.62
C GLU A 375 17.44 7.63 -19.11
N ILE A 376 16.16 7.24 -19.21
CA ILE A 376 15.07 8.14 -19.60
C ILE A 376 14.94 9.29 -18.59
N ARG A 377 14.93 8.97 -17.29
CA ARG A 377 14.85 9.95 -16.21
C ARG A 377 16.01 10.95 -16.23
N LYS A 378 17.25 10.48 -16.35
CA LYS A 378 18.44 11.35 -16.41
C LYS A 378 18.40 12.32 -17.60
N ILE A 379 17.73 11.96 -18.69
CA ILE A 379 17.58 12.82 -19.87
C ILE A 379 16.44 13.83 -19.70
N LEU A 380 15.28 13.39 -19.21
CA LEU A 380 14.05 14.21 -19.20
C LEU A 380 13.83 14.99 -17.91
N SER A 381 14.21 14.43 -16.77
CA SER A 381 13.99 15.00 -15.44
C SER A 381 15.09 14.54 -14.46
N PRO A 382 16.35 14.98 -14.64
CA PRO A 382 17.49 14.51 -13.86
C PRO A 382 17.39 14.77 -12.35
N GLU A 383 16.56 15.73 -11.94
CA GLU A 383 16.26 16.07 -10.54
C GLU A 383 15.21 15.14 -9.89
N THR A 384 14.39 14.47 -10.68
CA THR A 384 13.38 13.53 -10.17
C THR A 384 14.07 12.31 -9.56
N ARG A 385 13.68 11.94 -8.35
CA ARG A 385 14.16 10.74 -7.65
C ARG A 385 13.44 9.48 -8.13
N THR A 386 13.93 8.31 -7.78
CA THR A 386 13.28 7.04 -8.13
C THR A 386 13.14 6.13 -6.92
N THR A 387 11.94 5.59 -6.71
CA THR A 387 11.69 4.53 -5.74
C THR A 387 11.20 3.27 -6.45
N ILE A 388 11.59 2.10 -5.93
CA ILE A 388 10.86 0.86 -6.17
C ILE A 388 10.07 0.62 -4.91
N ASP A 389 8.84 1.12 -4.87
CA ASP A 389 8.02 1.20 -3.67
C ASP A 389 7.34 -0.13 -3.31
N GLU A 390 7.12 -0.99 -4.29
CA GLU A 390 6.64 -2.36 -4.08
C GLU A 390 7.61 -3.40 -4.65
N LEU A 391 8.39 -4.03 -3.77
CA LEU A 391 9.24 -5.16 -4.11
C LEU A 391 8.86 -6.40 -3.29
N GLY A 392 8.71 -7.54 -3.95
CA GLY A 392 8.44 -8.79 -3.24
C GLY A 392 8.36 -10.03 -4.12
N VAL A 393 7.70 -11.04 -3.58
CA VAL A 393 7.40 -12.30 -4.27
C VAL A 393 5.90 -12.53 -4.19
N ILE A 394 5.24 -12.82 -5.31
CA ILE A 394 3.85 -13.31 -5.30
C ILE A 394 3.87 -14.79 -5.64
N LEU A 395 3.62 -15.63 -4.64
CA LEU A 395 3.50 -17.08 -4.84
C LEU A 395 2.18 -17.43 -5.54
N PRO A 396 2.12 -18.57 -6.26
CA PRO A 396 0.87 -19.09 -6.81
C PRO A 396 -0.21 -19.21 -5.73
N ASP A 397 -1.46 -18.90 -6.10
CA ASP A 397 -2.64 -19.06 -5.26
C ASP A 397 -2.68 -18.18 -4.00
N ASP A 398 -1.93 -17.07 -3.98
CA ASP A 398 -1.81 -16.20 -2.80
C ASP A 398 -3.15 -15.64 -2.28
N ASN A 399 -4.08 -15.35 -3.19
CA ASN A 399 -5.43 -14.90 -2.86
C ASN A 399 -6.49 -16.00 -3.00
N THR A 400 -6.08 -17.27 -3.02
CA THR A 400 -6.99 -18.42 -3.10
C THR A 400 -7.26 -18.99 -1.71
N PRO A 401 -8.53 -19.01 -1.24
CA PRO A 401 -8.89 -19.64 0.02
C PRO A 401 -8.46 -21.11 0.10
N GLY A 402 -7.97 -21.54 1.26
CA GLY A 402 -7.46 -22.90 1.46
C GLY A 402 -6.16 -23.26 0.74
N ALA A 403 -5.44 -22.30 0.14
CA ALA A 403 -4.12 -22.55 -0.44
C ALA A 403 -3.15 -23.15 0.60
N PRO A 404 -2.27 -24.10 0.20
CA PRO A 404 -1.36 -24.74 1.14
C PRO A 404 -0.37 -23.72 1.72
N GLN A 405 -0.01 -23.88 2.98
CA GLN A 405 1.03 -23.06 3.61
C GLN A 405 2.39 -23.36 2.97
N PHE A 406 3.16 -22.32 2.67
CA PHE A 406 4.55 -22.46 2.24
C PHE A 406 5.46 -22.77 3.44
N PRO A 407 6.55 -23.55 3.26
CA PRO A 407 7.45 -23.92 4.35
C PRO A 407 8.24 -22.72 4.89
N MET A 408 8.70 -22.80 6.15
CA MET A 408 9.39 -21.70 6.85
C MET A 408 10.58 -21.11 6.07
N ILE A 409 11.35 -21.96 5.38
CA ILE A 409 12.50 -21.56 4.55
C ILE A 409 12.13 -20.56 3.44
N TYR A 410 10.85 -20.45 3.07
CA TYR A 410 10.36 -19.43 2.13
C TYR A 410 10.76 -18.02 2.55
N TRP A 411 10.59 -17.68 3.83
CA TRP A 411 10.91 -16.35 4.33
C TRP A 411 12.38 -15.99 4.07
N ASN A 412 13.28 -16.98 4.13
CA ASN A 412 14.68 -16.76 3.81
C ASN A 412 14.91 -16.56 2.30
N ALA A 413 14.18 -17.27 1.43
CA ALA A 413 14.25 -17.06 -0.01
C ALA A 413 13.78 -15.64 -0.42
N ALA A 414 12.65 -15.18 0.14
CA ALA A 414 12.14 -13.83 -0.08
C ALA A 414 13.08 -12.76 0.50
N ALA A 415 13.61 -12.97 1.70
CA ALA A 415 14.60 -12.08 2.31
C ALA A 415 15.90 -11.98 1.50
N ALA A 416 16.38 -13.11 0.96
CA ALA A 416 17.54 -13.16 0.09
C ALA A 416 17.30 -12.41 -1.23
N LEU A 417 16.11 -12.53 -1.81
CA LEU A 417 15.73 -11.73 -2.98
C LEU A 417 15.74 -10.24 -2.65
N TYR A 418 15.13 -9.81 -1.56
CA TYR A 418 15.08 -8.39 -1.19
C TYR A 418 16.48 -7.80 -0.96
N ALA A 419 17.33 -8.47 -0.18
CA ALA A 419 18.71 -8.02 0.05
C ALA A 419 19.52 -7.98 -1.26
N TYR A 420 19.26 -8.91 -2.18
CA TYR A 420 19.90 -8.96 -3.49
C TYR A 420 19.43 -7.80 -4.38
N ALA A 421 18.13 -7.52 -4.37
CA ALA A 421 17.53 -6.39 -5.08
C ALA A 421 18.08 -5.06 -4.60
N TRP A 422 18.04 -4.81 -3.29
CA TRP A 422 18.60 -3.61 -2.69
C TRP A 422 20.06 -3.41 -3.14
N ALA A 423 20.92 -4.42 -2.99
CA ALA A 423 22.34 -4.26 -3.31
C ALA A 423 22.63 -4.09 -4.81
N ARG A 424 21.88 -4.79 -5.69
CA ARG A 424 22.06 -4.71 -7.14
C ARG A 424 21.58 -3.39 -7.70
N ILE A 425 20.40 -2.97 -7.26
CA ILE A 425 19.73 -1.78 -7.78
C ILE A 425 20.33 -0.50 -7.17
N SER A 426 20.97 -0.60 -5.99
CA SER A 426 21.72 0.53 -5.42
C SER A 426 22.79 1.10 -6.35
N ARG A 427 23.44 0.23 -7.13
CA ARG A 427 24.42 0.63 -8.15
C ARG A 427 23.81 1.48 -9.27
N GLN A 428 22.51 1.33 -9.53
CA GLN A 428 21.82 1.94 -10.66
C GLN A 428 21.28 3.34 -10.35
N GLY A 429 21.39 3.77 -9.08
CA GLY A 429 21.04 5.12 -8.64
C GLY A 429 19.60 5.28 -8.16
N ILE A 430 18.94 4.19 -7.77
CA ILE A 430 17.61 4.22 -7.15
C ILE A 430 17.73 4.75 -5.72
N ASP A 431 16.83 5.65 -5.34
CA ASP A 431 16.87 6.34 -4.04
C ASP A 431 16.30 5.49 -2.90
N VAL A 432 15.22 4.76 -3.16
CA VAL A 432 14.44 4.06 -2.13
C VAL A 432 13.98 2.70 -2.68
N VAL A 433 14.05 1.65 -1.86
CA VAL A 433 13.55 0.31 -2.20
C VAL A 433 12.67 -0.21 -1.06
N GLY A 434 11.38 -0.28 -1.32
CA GLY A 434 10.34 -0.73 -0.40
C GLY A 434 9.95 -2.19 -0.58
N HIS A 435 9.81 -2.94 0.50
CA HIS A 435 9.01 -4.16 0.49
C HIS A 435 7.53 -3.85 0.21
N SER A 436 6.86 -4.73 -0.55
CA SER A 436 5.44 -4.62 -0.91
C SER A 436 4.46 -4.45 0.25
N GLN A 437 4.56 -5.23 1.34
CA GLN A 437 3.68 -4.99 2.50
C GLN A 437 4.21 -5.52 3.85
N LEU A 438 4.01 -4.71 4.89
CA LEU A 438 4.28 -5.09 6.28
C LEU A 438 3.45 -6.31 6.71
N VAL A 439 2.19 -6.37 6.27
CA VAL A 439 1.22 -7.39 6.69
C VAL A 439 0.42 -7.87 5.48
N GLY A 440 0.61 -9.14 5.13
CA GLY A 440 -0.29 -9.95 4.34
C GLY A 440 -0.73 -11.17 5.15
N TYR A 441 -1.76 -11.89 4.71
CA TYR A 441 -2.29 -13.02 5.46
C TYR A 441 -3.04 -14.03 4.58
N PRO A 442 -3.02 -15.33 4.94
CA PRO A 442 -3.84 -16.34 4.30
C PRO A 442 -5.30 -16.16 4.75
N GLU A 443 -6.19 -17.06 4.36
CA GLU A 443 -7.53 -17.09 4.94
C GLU A 443 -7.46 -17.23 6.48
N LEU A 444 -8.10 -16.30 7.19
CA LEU A 444 -8.21 -16.32 8.65
C LEU A 444 -9.68 -16.50 9.03
N SER A 445 -10.13 -17.76 9.09
CA SER A 445 -11.54 -18.10 9.30
C SER A 445 -12.12 -17.54 10.60
N ASP A 446 -11.34 -17.51 11.69
CA ASP A 446 -11.76 -16.97 12.99
C ASP A 446 -12.07 -15.47 12.93
N LEU A 447 -11.43 -14.75 12.00
CA LEU A 447 -11.64 -13.32 11.76
C LEU A 447 -12.51 -13.05 10.53
N GLN A 448 -12.98 -14.09 9.84
CA GLN A 448 -13.71 -14.01 8.57
C GLN A 448 -12.97 -13.20 7.49
N LEU A 449 -11.64 -13.27 7.48
CA LEU A 449 -10.82 -12.57 6.50
C LEU A 449 -10.45 -13.50 5.35
N GLN A 450 -10.69 -13.03 4.13
CA GLN A 450 -10.20 -13.65 2.90
C GLN A 450 -8.69 -13.41 2.75
N PRO A 451 -7.94 -14.31 2.10
CA PRO A 451 -6.51 -14.13 1.92
C PRO A 451 -6.18 -12.83 1.18
N GLN A 452 -5.09 -12.19 1.60
CA GLN A 452 -4.50 -11.02 0.95
C GLN A 452 -2.98 -11.17 0.94
N TYR A 453 -2.46 -11.63 -0.21
CA TYR A 453 -1.04 -11.76 -0.54
C TYR A 453 -0.14 -12.16 0.66
N PRO A 454 -0.35 -13.33 1.28
CA PRO A 454 0.44 -13.76 2.43
C PRO A 454 1.94 -13.85 2.15
N SER A 455 2.35 -14.05 0.89
CA SER A 455 3.74 -14.31 0.57
C SER A 455 4.65 -13.09 0.64
N VAL A 456 4.11 -11.87 0.53
CA VAL A 456 4.87 -10.61 0.66
C VAL A 456 4.95 -10.08 2.10
N ALA A 457 4.45 -10.82 3.10
CA ALA A 457 4.29 -10.32 4.47
C ALA A 457 5.61 -10.27 5.27
N LEU A 458 5.92 -9.10 5.84
CA LEU A 458 7.08 -8.96 6.73
C LEU A 458 6.82 -9.45 8.15
N LEU A 459 5.56 -9.51 8.57
CA LEU A 459 5.16 -9.95 9.91
C LEU A 459 4.33 -11.23 9.84
N ASN A 460 4.52 -12.09 10.84
CA ASN A 460 3.63 -13.21 11.10
C ASN A 460 2.22 -12.66 11.42
N TRP A 461 1.26 -12.97 10.56
CA TRP A 461 -0.14 -12.52 10.64
C TRP A 461 -0.90 -12.97 11.90
N THR A 462 -0.36 -13.89 12.70
CA THR A 462 -0.97 -14.35 13.94
C THR A 462 -0.33 -13.73 15.18
N THR A 463 0.99 -13.52 15.17
CA THR A 463 1.75 -13.08 16.36
C THR A 463 2.30 -11.67 16.25
N GLY A 464 2.38 -11.10 15.05
CA GLY A 464 3.06 -9.84 14.76
C GLY A 464 4.59 -9.89 14.87
N GLN A 465 5.19 -11.09 15.01
CA GLN A 465 6.64 -11.28 15.01
C GLN A 465 7.22 -11.13 13.60
N GLY A 466 8.42 -10.58 13.47
CA GLY A 466 9.09 -10.39 12.18
C GLY A 466 9.47 -11.70 11.50
N THR A 467 9.22 -11.81 10.19
CA THR A 467 9.75 -12.86 9.32
C THR A 467 11.23 -12.60 9.01
N ALA A 468 11.87 -13.51 8.28
CA ALA A 468 13.25 -13.29 7.83
C ALA A 468 13.38 -12.03 6.95
N GLU A 469 12.33 -11.63 6.23
CA GLU A 469 12.31 -10.37 5.46
C GLU A 469 12.40 -9.15 6.37
N TYR A 470 11.56 -9.08 7.42
CA TYR A 470 11.61 -8.01 8.41
C TYR A 470 12.99 -7.90 9.06
N TRP A 471 13.55 -9.03 9.52
CA TRP A 471 14.84 -9.01 10.21
C TRP A 471 16.02 -8.74 9.27
N THR A 472 15.91 -9.11 8.00
CA THR A 472 16.90 -8.74 6.97
C THR A 472 16.83 -7.26 6.67
N SER A 473 15.64 -6.69 6.51
CA SER A 473 15.44 -5.24 6.39
C SER A 473 16.03 -4.50 7.58
N LYS A 474 15.73 -4.94 8.80
CA LYS A 474 16.31 -4.35 10.02
C LYS A 474 17.83 -4.43 10.05
N LEU A 475 18.39 -5.59 9.66
CA LEU A 475 19.85 -5.76 9.58
C LEU A 475 20.48 -4.78 8.59
N LEU A 476 19.87 -4.57 7.40
CA LEU A 476 20.37 -3.60 6.41
C LEU A 476 20.27 -2.16 6.93
N ILE A 477 19.12 -1.77 7.50
CA ILE A 477 18.90 -0.44 8.08
C ILE A 477 19.92 -0.15 9.19
N GLU A 478 20.17 -1.10 10.09
CA GLU A 478 21.10 -0.91 11.22
C GLU A 478 22.58 -1.01 10.83
N THR A 479 22.90 -1.69 9.72
CA THR A 479 24.28 -1.86 9.23
C THR A 479 24.76 -0.66 8.43
N THR A 480 23.88 -0.10 7.60
CA THR A 480 24.25 0.89 6.59
C THR A 480 24.32 2.30 7.18
N ASP A 481 25.29 3.07 6.72
CA ASP A 481 25.37 4.52 6.93
C ASP A 481 25.14 5.20 5.58
N ILE A 482 23.86 5.37 5.20
CA ILE A 482 23.45 5.95 3.92
C ILE A 482 24.13 7.32 3.71
N ASP A 483 24.55 7.58 2.47
CA ASP A 483 25.35 8.74 2.04
C ASP A 483 26.80 8.77 2.55
N ASN A 484 27.21 7.85 3.43
CA ASN A 484 28.57 7.79 3.98
C ASN A 484 29.29 6.49 3.66
N ASP A 485 28.55 5.39 3.46
CA ASP A 485 29.09 4.13 3.01
C ASP A 485 29.40 4.17 1.51
N GLN A 486 30.57 3.63 1.13
CA GLN A 486 31.00 3.51 -0.25
C GLN A 486 31.14 2.04 -0.63
N ALA A 487 30.46 1.63 -1.69
CA ALA A 487 30.65 0.32 -2.28
C ALA A 487 32.03 0.23 -2.92
N VAL A 488 32.69 -0.93 -2.76
CA VAL A 488 33.98 -1.22 -3.39
C VAL A 488 33.83 -2.32 -4.44
N VAL A 489 34.70 -2.30 -5.44
CA VAL A 489 34.73 -3.36 -6.45
C VAL A 489 34.96 -4.69 -5.76
N THR A 490 33.95 -5.57 -5.86
CA THR A 490 33.90 -6.87 -5.19
C THR A 490 33.94 -7.97 -6.24
N GLN A 491 34.88 -8.90 -6.10
CA GLN A 491 35.05 -10.02 -7.04
C GLN A 491 34.70 -11.33 -6.34
N THR A 492 33.81 -12.10 -6.97
CA THR A 492 33.49 -13.47 -6.56
C THR A 492 34.10 -14.46 -7.55
N THR A 493 34.58 -15.60 -7.05
CA THR A 493 35.02 -16.72 -7.90
C THR A 493 33.86 -17.54 -8.46
N ASP A 494 32.62 -17.26 -8.01
CA ASP A 494 31.41 -17.79 -8.60
C ASP A 494 31.15 -17.13 -9.95
N VAL A 495 31.82 -17.62 -10.99
CA VAL A 495 31.81 -17.00 -12.33
C VAL A 495 30.42 -17.00 -12.96
N SER A 496 29.58 -18.01 -12.68
CA SER A 496 28.19 -17.99 -13.15
C SER A 496 27.34 -16.97 -12.40
N GLY A 497 27.77 -16.54 -11.21
CA GLY A 497 27.01 -15.70 -10.31
C GLY A 497 25.73 -16.36 -9.82
N GLU A 498 25.53 -17.66 -10.03
CA GLU A 498 24.27 -18.36 -9.71
C GLU A 498 24.20 -18.77 -8.23
N ASN A 499 25.33 -18.92 -7.56
CA ASN A 499 25.41 -19.49 -6.22
C ASN A 499 25.35 -18.43 -5.13
N ILE A 500 26.15 -17.36 -5.27
CA ILE A 500 26.22 -16.30 -4.27
C ILE A 500 26.21 -14.92 -4.91
N PHE A 501 25.75 -13.94 -4.14
CA PHE A 501 26.07 -12.54 -4.37
C PHE A 501 26.91 -12.01 -3.21
N SER A 502 27.84 -11.09 -3.50
CA SER A 502 28.57 -10.38 -2.46
C SER A 502 28.90 -8.95 -2.87
N GLN A 503 28.82 -8.04 -1.90
CA GLN A 503 29.18 -6.63 -2.08
C GLN A 503 29.89 -6.13 -0.82
N GLY A 504 31.10 -5.60 -0.98
CA GLY A 504 31.86 -4.96 0.08
C GLY A 504 31.59 -3.46 0.14
N PHE A 505 31.66 -2.92 1.35
CA PHE A 505 31.48 -1.50 1.65
C PHE A 505 32.56 -0.98 2.61
N ILE A 506 32.89 0.30 2.47
CA ILE A 506 33.73 1.06 3.40
C ILE A 506 32.90 2.21 3.95
N GLY A 507 32.70 2.21 5.25
CA GLY A 507 32.05 3.30 5.97
C GLY A 507 33.03 4.23 6.68
N LYS A 508 32.47 5.06 7.55
CA LYS A 508 33.23 6.01 8.39
C LYS A 508 34.36 5.32 9.15
N ASN A 509 35.46 6.05 9.36
CA ASN A 509 36.65 5.59 10.08
C ASN A 509 37.28 4.30 9.50
N GLY A 510 37.04 3.98 8.24
CA GLY A 510 37.58 2.79 7.59
C GLY A 510 36.92 1.48 8.05
N HIS A 511 35.71 1.55 8.62
CA HIS A 511 34.90 0.37 8.91
C HIS A 511 34.59 -0.36 7.62
N ARG A 512 34.88 -1.67 7.57
CA ARG A 512 34.71 -2.51 6.39
C ARG A 512 33.70 -3.59 6.68
N TRP A 513 32.74 -3.75 5.78
CA TRP A 513 31.77 -4.82 5.89
C TRP A 513 31.42 -5.40 4.52
N VAL A 514 30.91 -6.64 4.50
CA VAL A 514 30.55 -7.36 3.28
C VAL A 514 29.16 -7.97 3.46
N LEU A 515 28.24 -7.63 2.56
CA LEU A 515 26.99 -8.35 2.39
C LEU A 515 27.25 -9.61 1.56
N ILE A 516 26.77 -10.77 2.01
CA ILE A 516 26.87 -12.04 1.30
C ILE A 516 25.49 -12.73 1.32
N ILE A 517 25.02 -13.15 0.15
CA ILE A 517 23.71 -13.74 -0.03
C ILE A 517 23.89 -15.10 -0.70
N ASN A 518 23.34 -16.15 -0.11
CA ASN A 518 23.23 -17.44 -0.75
C ASN A 518 21.97 -17.46 -1.64
N LYS A 519 22.13 -17.76 -2.93
CA LYS A 519 21.03 -17.79 -3.90
C LYS A 519 20.50 -19.21 -4.17
N ARG A 520 20.94 -20.19 -3.38
CA ARG A 520 20.66 -21.62 -3.58
C ARG A 520 19.84 -22.20 -2.44
N TYR A 521 19.00 -23.17 -2.80
CA TYR A 521 18.46 -24.14 -1.85
C TYR A 521 19.49 -25.24 -1.53
N ALA A 522 20.69 -24.83 -1.12
CA ALA A 522 21.80 -25.69 -0.74
C ALA A 522 22.79 -24.91 0.14
N ASN A 523 23.61 -25.62 0.93
CA ASN A 523 24.73 -25.00 1.60
C ASN A 523 25.76 -24.53 0.57
N VAL A 524 26.29 -23.32 0.76
CA VAL A 524 27.39 -22.79 -0.06
C VAL A 524 28.55 -22.37 0.82
N ASP A 525 29.74 -22.88 0.51
CA ASP A 525 30.97 -22.49 1.19
C ASP A 525 31.58 -21.26 0.53
N VAL A 526 31.84 -20.23 1.34
CA VAL A 526 32.45 -18.98 0.92
C VAL A 526 33.79 -18.83 1.61
N PHE A 527 34.84 -18.59 0.84
CA PHE A 527 36.13 -18.18 1.38
C PHE A 527 36.24 -16.65 1.28
N LEU A 528 36.24 -15.98 2.43
CA LEU A 528 36.36 -14.52 2.55
C LEU A 528 37.71 -14.16 3.19
N PRO A 529 38.74 -13.82 2.39
CA PRO A 529 40.08 -13.54 2.92
C PRO A 529 40.10 -12.39 3.93
N GLY A 530 40.84 -12.60 5.03
CA GLY A 530 41.05 -11.57 6.05
C GLY A 530 39.84 -11.33 6.96
N SER A 531 38.85 -12.23 6.96
CA SER A 531 37.66 -12.15 7.82
C SER A 531 37.86 -12.78 9.20
N THR A 532 38.94 -13.53 9.43
CA THR A 532 39.26 -14.10 10.74
C THR A 532 39.39 -13.00 11.80
N GLY A 533 38.68 -13.14 12.92
CA GLY A 533 38.56 -12.12 13.96
C GLY A 533 37.44 -11.10 13.72
N GLY A 534 36.79 -11.14 12.54
CA GLY A 534 35.60 -10.36 12.23
C GLY A 534 34.34 -10.91 12.88
N ARG A 535 33.24 -10.17 12.77
CA ARG A 535 31.90 -10.56 13.25
C ARG A 535 30.98 -10.77 12.07
N MET A 536 30.21 -11.84 12.08
CA MET A 536 29.18 -12.12 11.09
C MET A 536 27.81 -12.14 11.77
N GLN A 537 26.88 -11.34 11.25
CA GLN A 537 25.47 -11.43 11.55
C GLN A 537 24.78 -12.18 10.41
N ILE A 538 23.98 -13.20 10.73
CA ILE A 538 23.34 -14.07 9.73
C ILE A 538 21.85 -14.27 10.03
N ILE A 539 21.04 -14.12 8.98
CA ILE A 539 19.64 -14.51 8.93
C ILE A 539 19.53 -15.80 8.11
N ASN A 540 19.02 -16.86 8.71
CA ASN A 540 18.76 -18.15 8.06
C ASN A 540 17.55 -18.85 8.68
N GLU A 541 17.27 -20.08 8.26
CA GLU A 541 16.11 -20.83 8.77
C GLU A 541 16.15 -21.03 10.30
N ALA A 542 17.35 -21.12 10.89
CA ALA A 542 17.52 -21.26 12.33
C ALA A 542 17.17 -19.97 13.12
N SER A 543 17.15 -18.81 12.46
CA SER A 543 16.65 -17.56 13.04
C SER A 543 15.14 -17.61 13.31
N GLY A 544 14.37 -18.39 12.53
CA GLY A 544 12.91 -18.42 12.62
C GLY A 544 12.30 -17.03 12.50
N PHE A 545 11.48 -16.63 13.47
CA PHE A 545 10.91 -15.26 13.58
C PHE A 545 11.76 -14.32 14.47
N GLY A 546 13.02 -14.67 14.70
CA GLY A 546 13.97 -13.92 15.53
C GLY A 546 15.01 -13.15 14.73
N PRO A 547 15.77 -12.26 15.40
CA PRO A 547 16.80 -11.44 14.77
C PRO A 547 17.99 -12.26 14.24
N ALA A 548 18.91 -11.57 13.56
CA ALA A 548 20.16 -12.14 13.09
C ALA A 548 20.96 -12.75 14.26
N THR A 549 21.53 -13.93 14.04
CA THR A 549 22.48 -14.51 14.98
C THR A 549 23.86 -13.93 14.70
N GLU A 550 24.59 -13.53 15.74
CA GLU A 550 25.96 -13.04 15.62
C GLU A 550 26.99 -14.12 15.98
N VAL A 551 28.04 -14.26 15.17
CA VAL A 551 29.17 -15.15 15.41
C VAL A 551 30.50 -14.45 15.13
N THR A 552 31.52 -14.74 15.95
CA THR A 552 32.90 -14.33 15.66
C THR A 552 33.55 -15.35 14.72
N LEU A 553 34.12 -14.87 13.62
CA LEU A 553 34.75 -15.73 12.62
C LEU A 553 36.13 -16.17 13.08
N THR A 554 36.31 -17.48 13.30
CA THR A 554 37.62 -18.07 13.65
C THR A 554 38.42 -18.51 12.43
N LEU A 555 37.75 -18.66 11.29
CA LEU A 555 38.31 -19.06 10.00
C LEU A 555 37.79 -18.12 8.92
N SER A 556 38.56 -18.01 7.83
CA SER A 556 38.14 -17.28 6.64
C SER A 556 37.15 -18.06 5.75
N ARG A 557 36.77 -19.28 6.15
CA ARG A 557 35.78 -20.10 5.45
C ARG A 557 34.46 -20.04 6.21
N ILE A 558 33.39 -19.67 5.51
CA ILE A 558 32.04 -19.50 6.02
C ILE A 558 31.15 -20.47 5.25
N THR A 559 30.30 -21.23 5.94
CA THR A 559 29.27 -22.04 5.30
C THR A 559 27.93 -21.33 5.45
N LEU A 560 27.34 -20.91 4.34
CA LEU A 560 26.02 -20.29 4.30
C LEU A 560 24.98 -21.37 4.06
N SER A 561 23.99 -21.45 4.95
CA SER A 561 22.81 -22.29 4.78
C SER A 561 21.93 -21.78 3.62
N PRO A 562 20.97 -22.60 3.12
CA PRO A 562 20.08 -22.19 2.03
C PRO A 562 19.48 -20.80 2.24
N PHE A 563 19.53 -19.98 1.19
CA PHE A 563 18.98 -18.62 1.18
C PHE A 563 19.42 -17.69 2.33
N ALA A 564 20.56 -17.98 2.98
CA ALA A 564 21.04 -17.14 4.07
C ALA A 564 21.51 -15.76 3.57
N VAL A 565 21.18 -14.74 4.36
CA VAL A 565 21.71 -13.38 4.21
C VAL A 565 22.66 -13.12 5.36
N ALA A 566 23.89 -12.74 5.06
CA ALA A 566 24.94 -12.49 6.04
C ALA A 566 25.60 -11.13 5.83
N VAL A 567 25.82 -10.40 6.92
CA VAL A 567 26.67 -9.20 6.98
C VAL A 567 27.92 -9.57 7.76
N VAL A 568 29.10 -9.43 7.13
CA VAL A 568 30.39 -9.67 7.77
C VAL A 568 31.11 -8.36 7.99
N HIS A 569 31.25 -7.95 9.24
CA HIS A 569 32.14 -6.86 9.64
C HIS A 569 33.58 -7.38 9.75
N MET A 570 34.45 -6.83 8.90
CA MET A 570 35.85 -7.24 8.83
C MET A 570 36.61 -6.75 10.07
N PRO A 571 37.63 -7.49 10.53
CA PRO A 571 38.48 -7.02 11.60
C PRO A 571 39.21 -5.71 11.19
N PRO A 572 39.51 -4.84 12.16
CA PRO A 572 40.51 -3.78 12.06
C PRO A 572 41.84 -4.26 11.43
N ASP A 573 42.53 -3.38 10.71
CA ASP A 573 43.76 -3.73 10.00
C ASP A 573 44.95 -4.08 10.91
N ASP A 574 44.92 -3.68 12.18
CA ASP A 574 45.91 -3.98 13.21
C ASP A 574 45.76 -5.39 13.83
N MET A 575 44.73 -6.15 13.46
CA MET A 575 44.51 -7.54 13.87
C MET A 575 44.91 -8.59 12.81
N LYS A 576 45.56 -8.20 11.71
CA LYS A 576 45.97 -9.09 10.61
C LYS A 576 47.33 -9.74 10.78
#